data_AF-A0A0G1JMH7-F1
#
_entry.id   AF-A0A0G1JMH7-F1
#
_cell.length_a   1.000
_cell.length_b   1.000
_cell.length_c   1.000
_cell.angle_alpha   90.00
_cell.angle_beta   90.00
_cell.angle_gamma   90.00
#
_symmetry.space_group_name_H-M   'P 1'
#
loop_
_entity.id
_entity.type
_entity.pdbx_description
1 polymer ?
#
loop_
_entity_poly.entity_id
_entity_poly.type
_entity_poly.pdbx_seq_one_letter_code
_entity_poly.pdbx_strand_id
1 'polypeptide(L)'
;MITVKINSVDCSSSIIWPSLSVEQNLTSQVDNASFQVRKYGTRLLTPEVSDLIEIYDGADLVFSGQIINITEDIESNAGALLFTVQCVDHTYELDGILVAETYENMTVKQIIDDIVANYAPTFTAVNVNSTYLISKIVFNQISISQCLKRLADLLKYEWYVDEVKDIHFFTKFTNVAPYNLTDTSGNFIYDSLSRKVDGTQIANQVKVRGGLGTETSLFTDVTTVKGNNTLSFKLPYKYKGLVIRVDTGSGYVGKQVGIEFIDKFVSEGGTADVLYNYQDDSIRFPSVFADGNKIEFSGYRKYPVMAVASDSASIDLYGLREKLIKDNSIEDNTIARKRATAELQVYKDEISDGRFDTYTKGLRAGMVIQLDSTLRNVTTDFLIKKLKMKPIDPSTFMYSIELITTRKYTLIDLLQKLLQTEDYKIDEHEVAEIIKTDLAEVTIEELIEVVHAVADVVAITIVENIQKDPIGAHVEPIWVLADYFPTGPTDPKRTGRLDLSFELY
;
A
#
# COMPACT_ATOMS: atom_id res chain seq x y z
N MET A 1 -3.01 11.87 -32.65
CA MET A 1 -3.86 10.66 -32.72
C MET A 1 -3.61 9.89 -31.45
N ILE A 2 -4.67 9.38 -30.83
CA ILE A 2 -4.54 8.61 -29.60
C ILE A 2 -4.11 7.19 -29.99
N THR A 3 -3.11 6.66 -29.31
CA THR A 3 -2.59 5.32 -29.57
C THR A 3 -2.52 4.55 -28.25
N VAL A 4 -3.05 3.33 -28.24
CA VAL A 4 -2.93 2.43 -27.09
C VAL A 4 -2.12 1.22 -27.52
N LYS A 5 -1.11 0.87 -26.73
CA LYS A 5 -0.27 -0.29 -26.96
C LYS A 5 -0.38 -1.25 -25.78
N ILE A 6 -0.44 -2.55 -26.10
CA ILE A 6 -0.32 -3.65 -25.12
C ILE A 6 0.95 -4.42 -25.48
N ASN A 7 1.89 -4.55 -24.54
CA ASN A 7 3.20 -5.16 -24.77
C ASN A 7 3.91 -4.59 -26.01
N SER A 8 3.88 -3.27 -26.18
CA SER A 8 4.40 -2.53 -27.35
C SER A 8 3.68 -2.76 -28.69
N VAL A 9 2.60 -3.55 -28.73
CA VAL A 9 1.78 -3.78 -29.93
C VAL A 9 0.60 -2.80 -29.95
N ASP A 10 0.47 -2.02 -31.02
CA ASP A 10 -0.64 -1.09 -31.21
C ASP A 10 -1.98 -1.83 -31.34
N CYS A 11 -2.88 -1.59 -30.39
CA CYS A 11 -4.21 -2.18 -30.33
C CYS A 11 -5.35 -1.18 -30.58
N SER A 12 -5.02 0.04 -30.99
CA SER A 12 -5.96 1.17 -31.14
C SER A 12 -7.15 0.84 -32.04
N SER A 13 -6.97 -0.01 -33.06
CA SER A 13 -8.07 -0.43 -33.93
C SER A 13 -9.13 -1.27 -33.23
N SER A 14 -8.77 -1.97 -32.15
CA SER A 14 -9.63 -2.92 -31.45
C SER A 14 -10.37 -2.32 -30.25
N ILE A 15 -10.03 -1.07 -29.91
CA ILE A 15 -10.58 -0.36 -28.75
C ILE A 15 -11.93 0.29 -29.07
N ILE A 16 -12.83 0.24 -28.10
CA ILE A 16 -14.04 1.05 -28.10
C ILE A 16 -13.70 2.42 -27.50
N TRP A 17 -13.47 3.44 -28.34
CA TRP A 17 -13.02 4.77 -27.89
C TRP A 17 -13.85 5.37 -26.75
N PRO A 18 -15.20 5.37 -26.77
CA PRO A 18 -15.99 5.92 -25.66
C PRO A 18 -15.76 5.24 -24.30
N SER A 19 -15.22 4.03 -24.28
CA SER A 19 -14.92 3.29 -23.04
C SER A 19 -13.56 3.65 -22.43
N LEU A 20 -12.65 4.26 -23.20
CA LEU A 20 -11.33 4.63 -22.73
C LEU A 20 -11.45 5.78 -21.72
N SER A 21 -10.90 5.57 -20.54
CA SER A 21 -10.83 6.55 -19.47
C SER A 21 -9.51 6.38 -18.75
N VAL A 22 -8.73 7.45 -18.68
CA VAL A 22 -7.53 7.54 -17.83
C VAL A 22 -7.85 8.49 -16.69
N GLU A 23 -7.52 8.10 -15.48
CA GLU A 23 -7.79 8.86 -14.27
C GLU A 23 -6.51 8.97 -13.45
N GLN A 24 -5.95 10.18 -13.44
CA GLN A 24 -4.85 10.55 -12.56
C GLN A 24 -5.40 11.13 -11.27
N ASN A 25 -5.00 10.54 -10.16
CA ASN A 25 -5.39 10.95 -8.81
C ASN A 25 -4.29 11.77 -8.16
N LEU A 26 -4.60 12.37 -7.02
CA LEU A 26 -3.66 13.19 -6.29
C LEU A 26 -2.46 12.35 -5.83
N THR A 27 -1.27 12.95 -5.82
CA THR A 27 0.01 12.36 -5.40
C THR A 27 -0.13 11.40 -4.22
N SER A 28 0.54 10.24 -4.31
CA SER A 28 0.41 9.10 -3.38
C SER A 28 -0.90 8.30 -3.46
N GLN A 29 -1.76 8.57 -4.44
CA GLN A 29 -2.85 7.68 -4.86
C GLN A 29 -2.51 7.06 -6.21
N VAL A 30 -3.06 5.87 -6.42
CA VAL A 30 -2.83 5.08 -7.61
C VAL A 30 -3.60 5.66 -8.80
N ASP A 31 -2.92 5.85 -9.92
CA ASP A 31 -3.54 6.23 -11.18
C ASP A 31 -4.14 5.01 -11.89
N ASN A 32 -5.29 5.18 -12.52
CA ASN A 32 -6.05 4.09 -13.10
C ASN A 32 -6.41 4.37 -14.56
N ALA A 33 -6.37 3.34 -15.40
CA ALA A 33 -6.90 3.39 -16.76
C ALA A 33 -7.87 2.24 -17.01
N SER A 34 -8.95 2.51 -17.74
CA SER A 34 -9.92 1.49 -18.15
C SER A 34 -10.29 1.66 -19.61
N PHE A 35 -10.42 0.55 -20.33
CA PHE A 35 -10.94 0.54 -21.70
C PHE A 35 -11.52 -0.84 -22.04
N GLN A 36 -12.27 -0.89 -23.14
CA GLN A 36 -12.83 -2.11 -23.67
C GLN A 36 -12.22 -2.48 -25.02
N VAL A 37 -11.88 -3.75 -25.18
CA VAL A 37 -11.33 -4.34 -26.41
C VAL A 37 -12.36 -5.29 -27.00
N ARG A 38 -12.65 -5.15 -28.30
CA ARG A 38 -13.49 -6.09 -29.04
C ARG A 38 -12.66 -7.06 -29.86
N LYS A 39 -12.90 -8.34 -29.63
CA LYS A 39 -12.37 -9.45 -30.42
C LYS A 39 -13.45 -9.96 -31.38
N TYR A 40 -13.24 -9.71 -32.67
CA TYR A 40 -14.10 -10.20 -33.75
C TYR A 40 -13.32 -10.28 -35.07
N GLY A 41 -13.66 -11.25 -35.93
CA GLY A 41 -13.08 -11.37 -37.28
C GLY A 41 -11.55 -11.41 -37.28
N THR A 42 -10.92 -10.37 -37.82
CA THR A 42 -9.45 -10.22 -37.90
C THR A 42 -8.81 -9.62 -36.64
N ARG A 43 -9.60 -9.16 -35.67
CA ARG A 43 -9.12 -8.62 -34.39
C ARG A 43 -9.01 -9.77 -33.39
N LEU A 44 -7.79 -10.29 -33.23
CA LEU A 44 -7.52 -11.50 -32.43
C LEU A 44 -6.86 -11.22 -31.07
N LEU A 45 -6.67 -9.95 -30.70
CA LEU A 45 -6.02 -9.56 -29.45
C LEU A 45 -6.83 -10.05 -28.25
N THR A 46 -6.17 -10.83 -27.39
CA THR A 46 -6.66 -11.22 -26.08
C THR A 46 -5.69 -10.61 -25.06
N PRO A 47 -6.12 -9.63 -24.25
CA PRO A 47 -5.29 -9.09 -23.18
C PRO A 47 -5.09 -10.13 -22.07
N GLU A 48 -3.93 -10.14 -21.43
CA GLU A 48 -3.62 -10.99 -20.28
C GLU A 48 -3.31 -10.15 -19.02
N VAL A 49 -3.54 -10.74 -17.85
CA VAL A 49 -3.22 -10.08 -16.58
C VAL A 49 -1.71 -9.89 -16.49
N SER A 50 -1.27 -8.71 -16.02
CA SER A 50 0.14 -8.24 -15.97
C SER A 50 0.73 -7.76 -17.30
N ASP A 51 -0.04 -7.71 -18.39
CA ASP A 51 0.44 -7.08 -19.63
C ASP A 51 0.74 -5.60 -19.41
N LEU A 52 1.82 -5.11 -20.02
CA LEU A 52 2.21 -3.70 -19.99
C LEU A 52 1.34 -2.89 -20.96
N ILE A 53 0.78 -1.80 -20.46
CA ILE A 53 -0.04 -0.86 -21.24
C ILE A 53 0.66 0.48 -21.34
N GLU A 54 0.59 1.06 -22.54
CA GLU A 54 1.02 2.43 -22.80
C GLU A 54 -0.06 3.16 -23.59
N ILE A 55 -0.46 4.34 -23.11
CA ILE A 55 -1.45 5.20 -23.77
C ILE A 55 -0.77 6.50 -24.15
N TYR A 56 -0.83 6.84 -25.44
CA TYR A 56 -0.21 8.03 -26.03
C TYR A 56 -1.27 9.03 -26.52
N ASP A 57 -1.02 10.31 -26.31
CA ASP A 57 -1.71 11.42 -26.97
C ASP A 57 -0.77 12.07 -28.01
N GLY A 58 -0.77 11.54 -29.24
CA GLY A 58 0.21 11.93 -30.25
C GLY A 58 1.57 11.32 -29.94
N ALA A 59 2.55 12.15 -29.55
CA ALA A 59 3.88 11.70 -29.16
C ALA A 59 4.06 11.58 -27.63
N ASP A 60 3.17 12.19 -26.86
CA ASP A 60 3.28 12.26 -25.40
C ASP A 60 2.70 10.99 -24.77
N LEU A 61 3.48 10.34 -23.91
CA LEU A 61 3.01 9.22 -23.09
C LEU A 61 2.18 9.77 -21.92
N VAL A 62 0.92 9.37 -21.86
CA VAL A 62 -0.07 9.88 -20.91
C VAL A 62 -0.28 8.93 -19.74
N PHE A 63 -0.15 7.62 -19.98
CA PHE A 63 -0.30 6.60 -18.97
C PHE A 63 0.54 5.39 -19.33
N SER A 64 1.25 4.83 -18.35
CA SER A 64 1.85 3.51 -18.43
C SER A 64 1.60 2.73 -17.15
N GLY A 65 1.37 1.43 -17.29
CA GLY A 65 0.95 0.60 -16.18
C GLY A 65 0.70 -0.86 -16.58
N GLN A 66 0.17 -1.66 -15.67
CA GLN A 66 -0.11 -3.08 -15.88
C GLN A 66 -1.60 -3.40 -15.78
N ILE A 67 -2.04 -4.44 -16.51
CA ILE A 67 -3.40 -4.97 -16.39
C ILE A 67 -3.56 -5.73 -15.07
N ILE A 68 -4.50 -5.31 -14.22
CA ILE A 68 -4.82 -6.02 -12.97
C ILE A 68 -6.06 -6.90 -13.13
N ASN A 69 -7.06 -6.42 -13.85
CA ASN A 69 -8.35 -7.10 -13.95
C ASN A 69 -8.88 -7.06 -15.38
N ILE A 70 -9.42 -8.20 -15.81
CA ILE A 70 -10.05 -8.40 -17.11
C ILE A 70 -11.40 -9.06 -16.88
N THR A 71 -12.46 -8.45 -17.39
CA THR A 71 -13.80 -9.05 -17.43
C THR A 71 -14.14 -9.43 -18.87
N GLU A 72 -14.52 -10.69 -19.08
CA GLU A 72 -14.88 -11.23 -20.39
C GLU A 72 -16.41 -11.34 -20.54
N ASP A 73 -16.97 -10.61 -21.49
CA ASP A 73 -18.39 -10.64 -21.83
C ASP A 73 -18.61 -11.06 -23.29
N ILE A 74 -19.71 -11.76 -23.56
CA ILE A 74 -20.11 -12.15 -24.93
C ILE A 74 -21.15 -11.14 -25.45
N GLU A 75 -20.87 -10.49 -26.58
CA GLU A 75 -21.81 -9.56 -27.21
C GLU A 75 -22.81 -10.34 -28.10
N SER A 76 -24.04 -10.49 -27.62
CA SER A 76 -25.09 -11.35 -28.21
C SER A 76 -25.43 -11.04 -29.68
N ASN A 77 -25.15 -9.83 -30.15
CA ASN A 77 -25.55 -9.38 -31.49
C ASN A 77 -24.48 -9.60 -32.57
N ALA A 78 -23.22 -9.89 -32.19
CA ALA A 78 -22.09 -9.93 -33.11
C ALA A 78 -21.21 -11.20 -33.00
N GLY A 79 -21.45 -12.08 -32.02
CA GLY A 79 -20.55 -13.20 -31.74
C GLY A 79 -19.13 -12.73 -31.39
N ALA A 80 -19.02 -11.51 -30.84
CA ALA A 80 -17.77 -10.89 -30.45
C ALA A 80 -17.53 -11.08 -28.96
N LEU A 81 -16.27 -11.28 -28.58
CA LEU A 81 -15.84 -11.23 -27.18
C LEU A 81 -15.46 -9.79 -26.84
N LEU A 82 -15.99 -9.30 -25.73
CA LEU A 82 -15.73 -7.98 -25.17
C LEU A 82 -14.87 -8.15 -23.92
N PHE A 83 -13.68 -7.60 -23.93
CA PHE A 83 -12.79 -7.57 -22.78
C PHE A 83 -12.85 -6.18 -22.15
N THR A 84 -13.32 -6.08 -20.91
CA THR A 84 -13.19 -4.86 -20.11
C THR A 84 -11.90 -4.95 -19.31
N VAL A 85 -10.94 -4.09 -19.64
CA VAL A 85 -9.60 -4.07 -19.06
C VAL A 85 -9.50 -2.95 -18.03
N GLN A 86 -8.95 -3.27 -16.85
CA GLN A 86 -8.60 -2.33 -15.80
C GLN A 86 -7.10 -2.38 -15.55
N CYS A 87 -6.48 -1.21 -15.58
CA CYS A 87 -5.05 -1.03 -15.52
C CYS A 87 -4.71 -0.06 -14.41
N VAL A 88 -3.55 -0.27 -13.81
CA VAL A 88 -3.01 0.53 -12.72
C VAL A 88 -1.58 0.94 -13.07
N ASP A 89 -1.19 2.13 -12.62
CA ASP A 89 0.16 2.67 -12.78
C ASP A 89 1.27 1.79 -12.17
N HIS A 90 2.51 2.25 -12.34
CA HIS A 90 3.69 1.56 -11.80
C HIS A 90 3.79 1.61 -10.27
N THR A 91 2.89 2.30 -9.56
CA THR A 91 2.83 2.24 -8.09
C THR A 91 2.51 0.81 -7.63
N TYR A 92 1.75 0.05 -8.41
CA TYR A 92 1.49 -1.36 -8.13
C TYR A 92 2.77 -2.22 -8.10
N GLU A 93 3.73 -1.96 -9.00
CA GLU A 93 5.03 -2.64 -8.99
C GLU A 93 5.84 -2.29 -7.73
N LEU A 94 5.75 -1.04 -7.27
CA LEU A 94 6.39 -0.58 -6.02
C LEU A 94 5.74 -1.19 -4.76
N ASP A 95 4.44 -1.44 -4.81
CA ASP A 95 3.70 -2.05 -3.70
C ASP A 95 3.88 -3.57 -3.60
N GLY A 96 4.32 -4.22 -4.68
CA GLY A 96 4.57 -5.66 -4.72
C GLY A 96 5.82 -6.11 -3.94
N ILE A 97 6.69 -5.19 -3.53
CA ILE A 97 7.96 -5.49 -2.87
C ILE A 97 8.03 -4.81 -1.50
N LEU A 98 8.43 -5.57 -0.48
CA LEU A 98 8.57 -5.11 0.90
C LEU A 98 10.03 -4.81 1.24
N VAL A 99 10.25 -3.66 1.87
CA VAL A 99 11.56 -3.16 2.30
C VAL A 99 11.77 -3.46 3.78
N ALA A 100 12.93 -4.01 4.12
CA ALA A 100 13.34 -4.32 5.48
C ALA A 100 14.77 -3.83 5.71
N GLU A 101 14.92 -2.52 5.97
CA GLU A 101 16.21 -1.84 6.10
C GLU A 101 16.20 -0.77 7.19
N THR A 102 17.37 -0.51 7.77
CA THR A 102 17.57 0.57 8.75
C THR A 102 18.62 1.54 8.22
N TYR A 103 18.26 2.82 8.17
CA TYR A 103 19.15 3.88 7.72
C TYR A 103 19.47 4.85 8.85
N GLU A 104 20.75 5.20 9.00
CA GLU A 104 21.24 6.12 10.03
C GLU A 104 22.12 7.21 9.42
N ASN A 105 21.90 8.46 9.84
CA ASN A 105 22.63 9.65 9.39
C ASN A 105 22.75 9.81 7.86
N MET A 106 21.73 9.36 7.13
CA MET A 106 21.67 9.46 5.67
C MET A 106 20.70 10.56 5.23
N THR A 107 21.00 11.15 4.08
CA THR A 107 20.05 12.07 3.43
C THR A 107 18.90 11.31 2.81
N VAL A 108 17.74 11.95 2.69
CA VAL A 108 16.54 11.35 2.08
C VAL A 108 16.80 10.90 0.65
N LYS A 109 17.57 11.67 -0.13
CA LYS A 109 17.96 11.25 -1.48
C LYS A 109 18.75 9.94 -1.45
N GLN A 110 19.77 9.83 -0.58
CA GLN A 110 20.57 8.60 -0.48
C GLN A 110 19.74 7.39 -0.04
N ILE A 111 18.78 7.60 0.87
CA ILE A 111 17.86 6.53 1.31
C ILE A 111 17.00 6.06 0.13
N ILE A 112 16.40 6.99 -0.63
CA ILE A 112 15.55 6.63 -1.78
C ILE A 112 16.38 5.97 -2.89
N ASP A 113 17.56 6.50 -3.20
CA ASP A 113 18.47 5.91 -4.20
C ASP A 113 18.85 4.46 -3.83
N ASP A 114 19.11 4.18 -2.54
CA ASP A 114 19.42 2.84 -2.06
C ASP A 114 18.23 1.88 -2.14
N ILE A 115 17.05 2.32 -1.69
CA ILE A 115 15.80 1.53 -1.80
C ILE A 115 15.52 1.18 -3.27
N VAL A 116 15.64 2.17 -4.18
CA VAL A 116 15.40 1.96 -5.61
C VAL A 116 16.44 1.00 -6.20
N ALA A 117 17.73 1.16 -5.88
CA ALA A 117 18.78 0.28 -6.39
C ALA A 117 18.60 -1.18 -5.96
N ASN A 118 18.20 -1.43 -4.71
CA ASN A 118 18.10 -2.77 -4.14
C ASN A 118 16.75 -3.46 -4.40
N TYR A 119 15.66 -2.70 -4.37
CA TYR A 119 14.30 -3.26 -4.43
C TYR A 119 13.55 -2.95 -5.72
N ALA A 120 13.91 -1.91 -6.48
CA ALA A 120 13.20 -1.49 -7.69
C ALA A 120 14.17 -1.04 -8.81
N PRO A 121 15.07 -1.90 -9.31
CA PRO A 121 16.14 -1.51 -10.24
C PRO A 121 15.64 -1.05 -11.62
N THR A 122 14.37 -1.29 -11.95
CA THR A 122 13.71 -0.81 -13.17
C THR A 122 13.20 0.63 -13.06
N PHE A 123 13.25 1.21 -11.85
CA PHE A 123 12.82 2.58 -11.58
C PHE A 123 14.01 3.53 -11.52
N THR A 124 13.71 4.81 -11.72
CA THR A 124 14.68 5.90 -11.59
C THR A 124 14.25 6.87 -10.50
N ALA A 125 15.22 7.60 -9.94
CA ALA A 125 15.02 8.56 -8.85
C ALA A 125 15.68 9.90 -9.19
N VAL A 126 15.62 10.30 -10.46
CA VAL A 126 16.30 11.51 -10.97
C VAL A 126 15.68 12.76 -10.36
N ASN A 127 14.36 12.79 -10.23
CA ASN A 127 13.60 13.92 -9.69
C ASN A 127 13.39 13.87 -8.16
N VAL A 128 14.28 13.17 -7.44
CA VAL A 128 14.32 13.16 -5.98
C VAL A 128 15.28 14.25 -5.48
N ASN A 129 14.71 15.37 -5.03
CA ASN A 129 15.50 16.51 -4.57
C ASN A 129 15.26 16.78 -3.07
N SER A 130 16.09 16.19 -2.21
CA SER A 130 16.06 16.45 -0.77
C SER A 130 17.45 16.33 -0.16
N THR A 131 17.89 17.38 0.54
CA THR A 131 19.17 17.43 1.28
C THR A 131 18.98 17.21 2.78
N TYR A 132 17.77 16.86 3.22
CA TYR A 132 17.48 16.69 4.64
C TYR A 132 18.11 15.40 5.17
N LEU A 133 18.83 15.51 6.29
CA LEU A 133 19.51 14.40 6.96
C LEU A 133 18.59 13.78 8.02
N ILE A 134 18.37 12.48 7.92
CA ILE A 134 17.59 11.71 8.88
C ILE A 134 18.56 10.99 9.82
N SER A 135 18.45 11.25 11.13
CA SER A 135 19.33 10.63 12.13
C SER A 135 19.15 9.10 12.19
N LYS A 136 17.90 8.62 12.19
CA LYS A 136 17.56 7.20 12.13
C LYS A 136 16.15 7.01 11.58
N ILE A 137 15.97 6.04 10.67
CA ILE A 137 14.66 5.55 10.22
C ILE A 137 14.74 4.04 9.99
N VAL A 138 13.69 3.33 10.40
CA VAL A 138 13.59 1.86 10.29
C VAL A 138 12.38 1.52 9.43
N PHE A 139 12.58 0.76 8.37
CA PHE A 139 11.53 0.16 7.54
C PHE A 139 11.51 -1.34 7.86
N ASN A 140 10.34 -1.85 8.28
CA ASN A 140 10.19 -3.27 8.62
C ASN A 140 9.04 -3.88 7.82
N GLN A 141 9.36 -4.52 6.70
CA GLN A 141 8.39 -5.15 5.79
C GLN A 141 7.30 -4.19 5.32
N ILE A 142 7.71 -2.96 4.98
CA ILE A 142 6.84 -1.89 4.51
C ILE A 142 7.02 -1.77 2.99
N SER A 143 5.95 -1.55 2.23
CA SER A 143 6.07 -1.42 0.77
C SER A 143 6.88 -0.18 0.37
N ILE A 144 7.44 -0.15 -0.84
CA ILE A 144 8.27 0.99 -1.28
C ILE A 144 7.42 2.28 -1.28
N SER A 145 6.16 2.22 -1.74
CA SER A 145 5.26 3.39 -1.72
C SER A 145 5.03 3.92 -0.31
N GLN A 146 4.89 3.03 0.68
CA GLN A 146 4.71 3.38 2.08
C GLN A 146 6.01 3.94 2.69
N CYS A 147 7.17 3.43 2.28
CA CYS A 147 8.48 3.98 2.66
C CYS A 147 8.61 5.43 2.16
N LEU A 148 8.31 5.67 0.88
CA LEU A 148 8.31 7.01 0.27
C LEU A 148 7.30 7.93 0.95
N LYS A 149 6.09 7.43 1.24
CA LYS A 149 5.07 8.18 1.97
C LYS A 149 5.54 8.58 3.36
N ARG A 150 6.17 7.67 4.12
CA ARG A 150 6.69 7.94 5.46
C ARG A 150 7.79 9.00 5.46
N LEU A 151 8.68 8.96 4.46
CA LEU A 151 9.70 9.98 4.24
C LEU A 151 9.06 11.33 3.87
N ALA A 152 8.06 11.32 2.98
CA ALA A 152 7.34 12.51 2.56
C ALA A 152 6.61 13.16 3.74
N ASP A 153 5.98 12.37 4.60
CA ASP A 153 5.25 12.85 5.77
C ASP A 153 6.16 13.52 6.81
N LEU A 154 7.37 12.99 7.02
CA LEU A 154 8.36 13.59 7.92
C LEU A 154 8.75 15.01 7.48
N LEU A 155 8.88 15.22 6.17
CA LEU A 155 9.38 16.47 5.59
C LEU A 155 8.27 17.41 5.12
N LYS A 156 7.02 16.93 5.08
CA LYS A 156 5.87 17.57 4.41
C LYS A 156 6.09 17.72 2.90
N TYR A 157 6.60 16.68 2.28
CA TYR A 157 6.83 16.58 0.83
C TYR A 157 5.68 15.79 0.19
N GLU A 158 5.68 15.73 -1.14
CA GLU A 158 4.83 14.88 -1.97
C GLU A 158 5.68 14.03 -2.89
N TRP A 159 5.12 12.90 -3.31
CA TRP A 159 5.75 12.02 -4.26
C TRP A 159 4.73 11.42 -5.22
N TYR A 160 5.19 11.13 -6.44
CA TYR A 160 4.45 10.34 -7.43
C TYR A 160 5.44 9.60 -8.33
N VAL A 161 4.94 8.62 -9.06
CA VAL A 161 5.69 7.91 -10.11
C VAL A 161 5.14 8.37 -11.45
N ASP A 162 6.03 8.70 -12.38
CA ASP A 162 5.63 9.06 -13.73
C ASP A 162 5.47 7.85 -14.67
N GLU A 163 5.01 8.13 -15.88
CA GLU A 163 4.75 7.12 -16.91
C GLU A 163 6.03 6.45 -17.44
N VAL A 164 7.22 6.97 -17.10
CA VAL A 164 8.52 6.43 -17.49
C VAL A 164 9.27 5.78 -16.31
N LYS A 165 8.55 5.47 -15.22
CA LYS A 165 9.09 4.84 -14.00
C LYS A 165 10.13 5.70 -13.26
N ASP A 166 10.06 7.01 -13.36
CA ASP A 166 10.83 7.92 -12.50
C ASP A 166 10.00 8.36 -11.29
N ILE A 167 10.64 8.31 -10.12
CA ILE A 167 10.06 8.72 -8.85
C ILE A 167 10.36 10.20 -8.64
N HIS A 168 9.29 10.99 -8.55
CA HIS A 168 9.37 12.41 -8.23
C HIS A 168 9.17 12.59 -6.73
N PHE A 169 10.05 13.33 -6.07
CA PHE A 169 9.94 13.64 -4.64
C PHE A 169 10.27 15.11 -4.41
N PHE A 170 9.25 15.90 -4.04
CA PHE A 170 9.31 17.37 -4.07
C PHE A 170 8.49 18.00 -2.94
N THR A 171 8.72 19.28 -2.70
CA THR A 171 7.98 20.07 -1.71
C THR A 171 6.54 20.34 -2.16
N LYS A 172 5.56 20.20 -1.25
CA LYS A 172 4.15 20.47 -1.54
C LYS A 172 3.95 21.86 -2.17
N PHE A 173 3.02 21.95 -3.12
CA PHE A 173 2.62 23.20 -3.81
C PHE A 173 3.69 23.91 -4.64
N THR A 174 4.82 23.26 -4.93
CA THR A 174 5.88 23.86 -5.76
C THR A 174 5.78 23.53 -7.24
N ASN A 175 5.03 22.49 -7.60
CA ASN A 175 4.77 22.14 -8.98
C ASN A 175 3.64 23.03 -9.53
N VAL A 176 3.98 24.04 -10.33
CA VAL A 176 3.02 25.00 -10.88
C VAL A 176 2.55 24.53 -12.26
N ALA A 177 1.25 24.62 -12.51
CA ALA A 177 0.67 24.30 -13.82
C ALA A 177 1.25 25.21 -14.93
N PRO A 178 1.41 24.71 -16.16
CA PRO A 178 1.99 25.48 -17.26
C PRO A 178 1.14 26.69 -17.69
N TYR A 179 -0.13 26.74 -17.31
CA TYR A 179 -1.02 27.85 -17.58
C TYR A 179 -2.05 28.04 -16.46
N ASN A 180 -2.56 29.26 -16.36
CA ASN A 180 -3.60 29.65 -15.41
C ASN A 180 -4.99 29.70 -16.07
N LEU A 181 -6.03 29.70 -15.24
CA LEU A 181 -7.42 29.85 -15.67
C LEU A 181 -7.78 31.33 -15.61
N THR A 182 -7.83 31.98 -16.78
CA THR A 182 -8.31 33.36 -16.89
C THR A 182 -9.52 33.43 -17.81
N ASP A 183 -10.40 34.42 -17.57
CA ASP A 183 -11.63 34.59 -18.36
C ASP A 183 -11.38 34.78 -19.87
N THR A 184 -10.17 35.19 -20.28
CA THR A 184 -9.81 35.48 -21.68
C THR A 184 -8.79 34.51 -22.29
N SER A 185 -8.24 33.59 -21.49
CA SER A 185 -7.13 32.73 -21.94
C SER A 185 -7.49 31.76 -23.07
N GLY A 186 -8.76 31.34 -23.17
CA GLY A 186 -9.17 30.27 -24.09
C GLY A 186 -8.56 28.89 -23.73
N ASN A 187 -7.90 28.77 -22.58
CA ASN A 187 -7.19 27.55 -22.17
C ASN A 187 -8.12 26.48 -21.59
N PHE A 188 -9.41 26.75 -21.46
CA PHE A 188 -10.42 25.82 -20.94
C PHE A 188 -11.79 26.13 -21.55
N ILE A 189 -12.70 25.16 -21.47
CA ILE A 189 -14.08 25.32 -21.91
C ILE A 189 -14.78 26.24 -20.92
N TYR A 190 -15.01 27.48 -21.31
CA TYR A 190 -15.48 28.55 -20.42
C TYR A 190 -16.72 28.17 -19.61
N ASP A 191 -17.72 27.57 -20.26
CA ASP A 191 -19.01 27.20 -19.65
C ASP A 191 -18.92 25.98 -18.72
N SER A 192 -17.81 25.24 -18.75
CA SER A 192 -17.61 24.06 -17.88
C SER A 192 -17.13 24.43 -16.48
N LEU A 193 -16.61 25.66 -16.27
CA LEU A 193 -16.02 26.06 -15.01
C LEU A 193 -17.10 26.26 -13.93
N SER A 194 -17.14 25.30 -13.01
CA SER A 194 -18.02 25.30 -11.84
C SER A 194 -17.19 25.44 -10.56
N ARG A 195 -17.54 26.40 -9.71
CA ARG A 195 -16.94 26.59 -8.38
C ARG A 195 -18.01 26.38 -7.32
N LYS A 196 -17.77 25.46 -6.40
CA LYS A 196 -18.61 25.22 -5.22
C LYS A 196 -17.92 25.79 -4.00
N VAL A 197 -18.60 26.65 -3.26
CA VAL A 197 -18.13 27.21 -1.99
C VAL A 197 -18.99 26.65 -0.87
N ASP A 198 -18.36 26.03 0.13
CA ASP A 198 -19.00 25.48 1.32
C ASP A 198 -18.48 26.19 2.56
N GLY A 199 -19.41 26.79 3.33
CA GLY A 199 -19.13 27.50 4.57
C GLY A 199 -19.67 26.78 5.81
N THR A 200 -20.20 25.56 5.68
CA THR A 200 -20.86 24.85 6.79
C THR A 200 -19.90 24.47 7.91
N GLN A 201 -18.62 24.24 7.58
CA GLN A 201 -17.56 23.86 8.49
C GLN A 201 -16.82 25.03 9.16
N ILE A 202 -17.20 26.28 8.89
CA ILE A 202 -16.44 27.46 9.36
C ILE A 202 -16.45 27.52 10.90
N ALA A 203 -15.25 27.60 11.47
CA ALA A 203 -15.00 27.87 12.88
C ALA A 203 -13.82 28.85 13.03
N ASN A 204 -14.13 30.07 13.42
CA ASN A 204 -13.16 31.17 13.54
C ASN A 204 -12.78 31.49 14.99
N GLN A 205 -13.32 30.72 15.94
CA GLN A 205 -12.78 30.62 17.29
C GLN A 205 -12.74 29.15 17.74
N VAL A 206 -11.54 28.65 18.03
CA VAL A 206 -11.33 27.28 18.51
C VAL A 206 -10.91 27.33 19.98
N LYS A 207 -11.66 26.60 20.81
CA LYS A 207 -11.39 26.42 22.24
C LYS A 207 -10.93 24.98 22.46
N VAL A 208 -9.73 24.80 23.00
CA VAL A 208 -9.20 23.49 23.40
C VAL A 208 -9.23 23.41 24.92
N ARG A 209 -10.02 22.47 25.45
CA ARG A 209 -10.02 22.12 26.87
C ARG A 209 -9.17 20.86 27.05
N GLY A 210 -8.04 21.04 27.72
CA GLY A 210 -7.10 19.99 28.06
C GLY A 210 -7.46 19.26 29.35
N GLY A 211 -6.54 18.39 29.78
CA GLY A 211 -6.53 17.79 31.10
C GLY A 211 -6.02 18.77 32.17
N LEU A 212 -5.30 18.22 33.15
CA LEU A 212 -4.72 18.99 34.25
C LEU A 212 -3.21 19.18 34.01
N GLY A 213 -2.82 20.41 33.67
CA GLY A 213 -1.42 20.79 33.58
C GLY A 213 -0.80 20.97 34.95
N THR A 214 0.53 20.90 35.03
CA THR A 214 1.29 21.01 36.28
C THR A 214 2.17 22.25 36.23
N GLU A 215 2.12 23.09 37.26
CA GLU A 215 3.03 24.23 37.37
C GLU A 215 4.48 23.80 37.56
N THR A 216 5.41 24.65 37.14
CA THR A 216 6.85 24.41 37.28
C THR A 216 7.41 24.92 38.61
N SER A 217 6.69 25.83 39.29
CA SER A 217 7.07 26.35 40.59
C SER A 217 6.39 25.58 41.72
N LEU A 218 7.15 25.31 42.79
CA LEU A 218 6.59 24.80 44.02
C LEU A 218 5.69 25.86 44.65
N PHE A 219 4.47 25.48 44.99
CA PHE A 219 3.60 26.26 45.86
C PHE A 219 3.71 25.70 47.26
N THR A 220 3.89 26.57 48.25
CA THR A 220 3.94 26.22 49.66
C THR A 220 3.00 27.12 50.42
N ASP A 221 2.16 26.55 51.28
CA ASP A 221 1.26 27.29 52.15
C ASP A 221 1.02 26.50 53.45
N VAL A 222 0.52 27.20 54.47
CA VAL A 222 0.35 26.67 55.83
C VAL A 222 -1.09 26.85 56.28
N THR A 223 -1.73 25.75 56.63
CA THR A 223 -3.05 25.76 57.27
C THR A 223 -2.89 25.55 58.78
N THR A 224 -3.46 26.46 59.57
CA THR A 224 -3.59 26.27 61.02
C THR A 224 -4.84 25.46 61.32
N VAL A 225 -4.69 24.37 62.08
CA VAL A 225 -5.78 23.55 62.57
C VAL A 225 -6.64 24.36 63.52
N LYS A 226 -7.95 24.42 63.25
CA LYS A 226 -8.96 25.03 64.13
C LYS A 226 -9.91 23.97 64.67
N GLY A 227 -9.92 23.79 65.98
CA GLY A 227 -10.70 22.76 66.67
C GLY A 227 -9.99 21.40 66.78
N ASN A 228 -10.63 20.43 67.45
CA ASN A 228 -10.00 19.18 67.90
C ASN A 228 -10.62 17.89 67.32
N ASN A 229 -11.52 17.99 66.34
CA ASN A 229 -12.33 16.84 65.89
C ASN A 229 -12.12 16.46 64.41
N THR A 230 -11.21 17.12 63.70
CA THR A 230 -11.07 16.96 62.24
C THR A 230 -9.84 16.14 61.88
N LEU A 231 -10.07 15.03 61.16
CA LEU A 231 -9.02 14.13 60.64
C LEU A 231 -8.63 14.43 59.19
N SER A 232 -9.54 15.07 58.43
CA SER A 232 -9.37 15.34 57.01
C SER A 232 -9.35 16.84 56.72
N PHE A 233 -8.36 17.30 55.97
CA PHE A 233 -8.20 18.70 55.60
C PHE A 233 -8.29 18.83 54.08
N LYS A 234 -9.11 19.77 53.60
CA LYS A 234 -9.24 20.05 52.17
C LYS A 234 -8.11 20.98 51.72
N LEU A 235 -7.40 20.58 50.68
CA LEU A 235 -6.38 21.36 50.00
C LEU A 235 -7.04 22.30 48.98
N PRO A 236 -6.42 23.46 48.69
CA PRO A 236 -6.96 24.43 47.74
C PRO A 236 -6.82 23.99 46.27
N TYR A 237 -5.86 23.10 45.98
CA TYR A 237 -5.54 22.62 44.63
C TYR A 237 -5.15 21.15 44.65
N LYS A 238 -5.16 20.53 43.47
CA LYS A 238 -4.51 19.25 43.20
C LYS A 238 -3.00 19.44 43.12
N TYR A 239 -2.22 18.51 43.66
CA TYR A 239 -0.76 18.60 43.66
C TYR A 239 -0.11 17.38 43.01
N LYS A 240 0.98 17.61 42.27
CA LYS A 240 1.96 16.58 41.90
C LYS A 240 3.14 16.67 42.86
N GLY A 241 3.58 15.55 43.41
CA GLY A 241 4.70 15.50 44.37
C GLY A 241 4.39 16.25 45.66
N LEU A 242 3.21 16.02 46.25
CA LEU A 242 2.79 16.65 47.50
C LEU A 242 3.72 16.24 48.65
N VAL A 243 4.24 17.23 49.36
CA VAL A 243 5.04 17.10 50.58
C VAL A 243 4.26 17.75 51.71
N ILE A 244 4.05 17.01 52.80
CA ILE A 244 3.38 17.51 54.01
C ILE A 244 4.39 17.60 55.14
N ARG A 245 4.38 18.73 55.86
CA ARG A 245 5.08 18.89 57.14
C ARG A 245 4.12 19.38 58.20
N VAL A 246 4.27 18.87 59.42
CA VAL A 246 3.41 19.25 60.55
C VAL A 246 4.25 19.83 61.67
N ASP A 247 3.78 20.91 62.28
CA ASP A 247 4.35 21.51 63.48
C ASP A 247 3.35 21.40 64.65
N THR A 248 3.76 20.62 65.66
CA THR A 248 3.03 20.39 66.91
C THR A 248 3.58 21.24 68.07
N GLY A 249 4.34 22.30 67.80
CA GLY A 249 4.95 23.20 68.79
C GLY A 249 6.46 23.02 68.96
N SER A 250 7.13 22.31 68.05
CA SER A 250 8.59 22.07 68.09
C SER A 250 9.26 22.18 66.71
N GLY A 251 8.57 22.78 65.74
CA GLY A 251 9.02 22.94 64.36
C GLY A 251 8.43 21.92 63.40
N TYR A 252 8.63 22.15 62.09
CA TYR A 252 8.06 21.35 61.03
C TYR A 252 8.76 20.00 60.86
N VAL A 253 8.02 18.91 61.01
CA VAL A 253 8.48 17.54 60.76
C VAL A 253 7.84 17.02 59.47
N GLY A 254 8.67 16.54 58.54
CA GLY A 254 8.20 15.92 57.29
C GLY A 254 7.46 14.62 57.54
N LYS A 255 6.36 14.41 56.81
CA LYS A 255 5.52 13.22 56.87
C LYS A 255 5.53 12.48 55.54
N GLN A 256 5.53 11.15 55.59
CA GLN A 256 5.42 10.33 54.39
C GLN A 256 3.97 10.37 53.86
N VAL A 257 3.80 10.83 52.61
CA VAL A 257 2.49 10.96 51.96
C VAL A 257 2.22 9.71 51.13
N GLY A 258 1.19 8.96 51.49
CA GLY A 258 0.64 7.85 50.70
C GLY A 258 -0.65 8.25 49.97
N ILE A 259 -1.17 7.35 49.13
CA ILE A 259 -2.39 7.55 48.35
C ILE A 259 -3.58 6.93 49.10
N GLU A 260 -4.64 7.70 49.34
CA GLU A 260 -5.86 7.18 49.96
C GLU A 260 -6.49 6.08 49.09
N PHE A 261 -6.99 5.01 49.72
CA PHE A 261 -7.54 3.78 49.09
C PHE A 261 -6.54 2.83 48.43
N ILE A 262 -5.24 3.15 48.44
CA ILE A 262 -4.16 2.25 47.98
C ILE A 262 -3.22 1.96 49.13
N ASP A 263 -2.68 3.00 49.77
CA ASP A 263 -1.74 2.88 50.88
C ASP A 263 -2.47 2.84 52.22
N LYS A 264 -1.77 2.31 53.23
CA LYS A 264 -2.25 2.23 54.62
C LYS A 264 -1.41 3.09 55.54
N PHE A 265 -2.02 3.54 56.63
CA PHE A 265 -1.30 4.27 57.67
C PHE A 265 -0.25 3.39 58.35
N VAL A 266 0.84 3.98 58.86
CA VAL A 266 1.82 3.28 59.70
C VAL A 266 1.16 2.61 60.91
N SER A 267 0.13 3.25 61.49
CA SER A 267 -0.66 2.69 62.60
C SER A 267 -1.47 1.44 62.23
N GLU A 268 -1.71 1.20 60.94
CA GLU A 268 -2.45 0.06 60.40
C GLU A 268 -1.51 -0.97 59.73
N GLY A 269 -0.20 -0.85 59.97
CA GLY A 269 0.83 -1.71 59.38
C GLY A 269 1.29 -1.31 57.97
N GLY A 270 1.00 -0.09 57.52
CA GLY A 270 1.50 0.48 56.27
C GLY A 270 2.75 1.35 56.44
N THR A 271 3.02 2.20 55.44
CA THR A 271 4.22 3.07 55.37
C THR A 271 3.89 4.57 55.35
N ALA A 272 2.62 4.95 55.21
CA ALA A 272 2.21 6.34 55.07
C ALA A 272 1.85 6.98 56.43
N ASP A 273 2.33 8.19 56.68
CA ASP A 273 1.92 9.01 57.83
C ASP A 273 0.65 9.82 57.52
N VAL A 274 0.46 10.17 56.25
CA VAL A 274 -0.65 10.99 55.74
C VAL A 274 -1.14 10.36 54.45
N LEU A 275 -2.46 10.27 54.27
CA LEU A 275 -3.05 9.79 53.02
C LEU A 275 -3.61 10.97 52.23
N TYR A 276 -3.26 11.06 50.95
CA TYR A 276 -3.75 12.06 50.01
C TYR A 276 -4.80 11.48 49.08
N ASN A 277 -5.95 12.13 49.00
CA ASN A 277 -7.03 11.84 48.07
C ASN A 277 -6.99 12.84 46.91
N TYR A 278 -6.63 12.34 45.73
CA TYR A 278 -6.53 13.13 44.51
C TYR A 278 -7.90 13.50 43.88
N GLN A 279 -8.97 12.78 44.24
CA GLN A 279 -10.31 13.06 43.71
C GLN A 279 -10.98 14.19 44.48
N ASP A 280 -10.93 14.13 45.81
CA ASP A 280 -11.61 15.06 46.72
C ASP A 280 -10.74 16.24 47.21
N ASP A 281 -9.48 16.28 46.78
CA ASP A 281 -8.49 17.28 47.19
C ASP A 281 -8.33 17.35 48.70
N SER A 282 -8.20 16.20 49.35
CA SER A 282 -8.09 16.15 50.81
C SER A 282 -6.91 15.31 51.27
N ILE A 283 -6.38 15.68 52.43
CA ILE A 283 -5.40 14.89 53.17
C ILE A 283 -6.05 14.37 54.44
N ARG A 284 -5.78 13.12 54.79
CA ARG A 284 -6.29 12.45 55.98
C ARG A 284 -5.14 12.00 56.88
N PHE A 285 -5.28 12.26 58.17
CA PHE A 285 -4.34 11.84 59.20
C PHE A 285 -4.92 10.68 60.04
N PRO A 286 -4.06 9.86 60.67
CA PRO A 286 -4.51 8.72 61.49
C PRO A 286 -5.07 9.15 62.86
N SER A 287 -4.77 10.37 63.32
CA SER A 287 -5.22 10.92 64.60
C SER A 287 -5.54 12.41 64.50
N VAL A 288 -6.38 12.90 65.43
CA VAL A 288 -6.77 14.32 65.48
C VAL A 288 -5.61 15.19 65.98
N PHE A 289 -5.46 16.36 65.39
CA PHE A 289 -4.51 17.38 65.86
C PHE A 289 -5.16 18.31 66.88
N ALA A 290 -4.33 18.90 67.73
CA ALA A 290 -4.77 19.91 68.68
C ALA A 290 -4.96 21.27 67.98
N ASP A 291 -5.90 22.06 68.49
CA ASP A 291 -6.09 23.45 68.07
C ASP A 291 -4.76 24.22 68.10
N GLY A 292 -4.47 24.93 67.01
CA GLY A 292 -3.23 25.70 66.86
C GLY A 292 -2.04 24.94 66.25
N ASN A 293 -2.13 23.63 66.01
CA ASN A 293 -1.13 22.92 65.19
C ASN A 293 -1.13 23.45 63.75
N LYS A 294 0.03 23.41 63.08
CA LYS A 294 0.20 23.93 61.71
C LYS A 294 0.55 22.81 60.75
N ILE A 295 -0.10 22.80 59.60
CA ILE A 295 0.13 21.87 58.50
C ILE A 295 0.67 22.67 57.32
N GLU A 296 1.95 22.50 57.01
CA GLU A 296 2.56 23.01 55.78
C GLU A 296 2.36 21.97 54.69
N PHE A 297 1.85 22.42 53.54
CA PHE A 297 1.75 21.61 52.33
C PHE A 297 2.53 22.30 51.21
N SER A 298 3.35 21.52 50.52
CA SER A 298 4.15 21.99 49.39
C SER A 298 4.03 21.04 48.21
N GLY A 299 3.93 21.55 47.00
CA GLY A 299 3.91 20.73 45.79
C GLY A 299 3.67 21.53 44.52
N TYR A 300 3.68 20.85 43.38
CA TYR A 300 3.38 21.47 42.10
C TYR A 300 1.87 21.48 41.86
N ARG A 301 1.25 22.66 41.80
CA ARG A 301 -0.19 22.80 41.60
C ARG A 301 -0.60 22.31 40.23
N LYS A 302 -1.75 21.64 40.16
CA LYS A 302 -2.40 21.29 38.92
C LYS A 302 -3.51 22.28 38.57
N TYR A 303 -3.55 22.70 37.31
CA TYR A 303 -4.54 23.64 36.78
C TYR A 303 -5.21 23.08 35.52
N PRO A 304 -6.48 23.41 35.25
CA PRO A 304 -7.14 23.01 34.02
C PRO A 304 -6.52 23.73 32.82
N VAL A 305 -6.06 22.98 31.83
CA VAL A 305 -5.49 23.53 30.59
C VAL A 305 -6.62 24.03 29.71
N MET A 306 -6.55 25.29 29.29
CA MET A 306 -7.49 25.87 28.34
C MET A 306 -6.75 26.83 27.39
N ALA A 307 -6.91 26.60 26.09
CA ALA A 307 -6.38 27.49 25.06
C ALA A 307 -7.53 27.95 24.16
N VAL A 308 -7.49 29.21 23.75
CA VAL A 308 -8.43 29.82 22.82
C VAL A 308 -7.64 30.47 21.70
N ALA A 309 -7.98 30.14 20.46
CA ALA A 309 -7.45 30.78 19.27
C ALA A 309 -8.63 31.39 18.47
N SER A 310 -8.47 32.62 17.98
CA SER A 310 -9.49 33.32 17.19
C SER A 310 -8.87 34.11 16.05
N ASP A 311 -9.58 34.24 14.94
CA ASP A 311 -9.17 35.03 13.77
C ASP A 311 -10.16 36.20 13.55
N SER A 312 -9.69 37.43 13.76
CA SER A 312 -10.57 38.62 13.70
C SER A 312 -11.09 38.91 12.29
N ALA A 313 -10.28 38.70 11.25
CA ALA A 313 -10.68 38.96 9.86
C ALA A 313 -11.81 38.01 9.41
N SER A 314 -11.70 36.72 9.78
CA SER A 314 -12.77 35.75 9.54
C SER A 314 -14.02 36.03 10.39
N ILE A 315 -13.88 36.51 11.62
CA ILE A 315 -15.03 36.92 12.45
C ILE A 315 -15.78 38.10 11.83
N ASP A 316 -15.06 39.08 11.29
CA ASP A 316 -15.66 40.23 10.62
C ASP A 316 -16.45 39.82 9.35
N LEU A 317 -15.99 38.77 8.65
CA LEU A 317 -16.62 38.30 7.41
C LEU A 317 -17.80 37.33 7.65
N TYR A 318 -17.65 36.35 8.54
CA TYR A 318 -18.61 35.26 8.71
C TYR A 318 -19.41 35.31 10.04
N GLY A 319 -19.11 36.26 10.92
CA GLY A 319 -19.61 36.32 12.29
C GLY A 319 -18.99 35.26 13.20
N LEU A 320 -19.20 35.35 14.52
CA LEU A 320 -18.59 34.43 15.48
C LEU A 320 -19.09 32.97 15.30
N ARG A 321 -18.15 32.06 15.05
CA ARG A 321 -18.37 30.61 14.89
C ARG A 321 -17.39 29.85 15.77
N GLU A 322 -17.90 29.20 16.81
CA GLU A 322 -17.06 28.55 17.83
C GLU A 322 -16.99 27.03 17.66
N LYS A 323 -15.80 26.46 17.87
CA LYS A 323 -15.57 25.01 17.96
C LYS A 323 -14.90 24.67 19.28
N LEU A 324 -15.46 23.72 20.03
CA LEU A 324 -14.90 23.22 21.28
C LEU A 324 -14.29 21.83 21.08
N ILE A 325 -13.02 21.69 21.41
CA ILE A 325 -12.29 20.42 21.41
C ILE A 325 -12.00 20.06 22.86
N LYS A 326 -12.35 18.83 23.25
CA LYS A 326 -12.06 18.27 24.57
C LYS A 326 -11.04 17.16 24.40
N ASP A 327 -9.86 17.33 24.98
CA ASP A 327 -8.83 16.29 24.99
C ASP A 327 -8.10 16.27 26.32
N ASN A 328 -8.38 15.26 27.14
CA ASN A 328 -7.81 15.12 28.47
C ASN A 328 -6.32 14.72 28.45
N SER A 329 -5.78 14.27 27.31
CA SER A 329 -4.36 13.91 27.17
C SER A 329 -3.44 15.14 27.12
N ILE A 330 -3.98 16.32 26.82
CA ILE A 330 -3.20 17.55 26.73
C ILE A 330 -3.02 18.15 28.12
N GLU A 331 -1.81 18.00 28.68
CA GLU A 331 -1.43 18.54 29.99
C GLU A 331 -0.60 19.85 29.89
N ASP A 332 -0.31 20.35 28.68
CA ASP A 332 0.47 21.58 28.48
C ASP A 332 -0.31 22.64 27.69
N ASN A 333 -0.29 23.88 28.19
CA ASN A 333 -0.85 25.06 27.53
C ASN A 333 -0.20 25.32 26.16
N THR A 334 1.09 25.02 26.00
CA THR A 334 1.80 25.25 24.72
C THR A 334 1.29 24.28 23.65
N ILE A 335 1.11 23.01 24.01
CA ILE A 335 0.53 21.99 23.14
C ILE A 335 -0.93 22.33 22.82
N ALA A 336 -1.72 22.72 23.83
CA ALA A 336 -3.10 23.14 23.63
C ALA A 336 -3.22 24.34 22.67
N ARG A 337 -2.32 25.33 22.79
CA ARG A 337 -2.27 26.49 21.89
C ARG A 337 -1.93 26.07 20.46
N LYS A 338 -0.89 25.26 20.26
CA LYS A 338 -0.49 24.77 18.93
C LYS A 338 -1.65 24.03 18.25
N ARG A 339 -2.38 23.19 18.99
CA ARG A 339 -3.57 22.51 18.49
C ARG A 339 -4.69 23.49 18.14
N ALA A 340 -5.00 24.42 19.03
CA ALA A 340 -6.04 25.43 18.78
C ALA A 340 -5.72 26.26 17.52
N THR A 341 -4.46 26.66 17.34
CA THR A 341 -4.03 27.41 16.14
C THR A 341 -4.07 26.57 14.88
N ALA A 342 -3.69 25.29 14.93
CA ALA A 342 -3.74 24.40 13.78
C ALA A 342 -5.19 24.21 13.31
N GLU A 343 -6.09 23.92 14.23
CA GLU A 343 -7.53 23.79 13.96
C GLU A 343 -8.13 25.10 13.43
N LEU A 344 -7.75 26.24 14.01
CA LEU A 344 -8.23 27.54 13.53
C LEU A 344 -7.81 27.78 12.07
N GLN A 345 -6.55 27.55 11.70
CA GLN A 345 -6.11 27.75 10.31
C GLN A 345 -6.86 26.84 9.32
N VAL A 346 -7.31 25.69 9.78
CA VAL A 346 -8.03 24.71 8.98
C VAL A 346 -9.49 25.12 8.76
N TYR A 347 -10.16 25.64 9.78
CA TYR A 347 -11.61 25.90 9.76
C TYR A 347 -12.00 27.37 9.68
N LYS A 348 -11.06 28.32 9.73
CA LYS A 348 -11.42 29.75 9.78
C LYS A 348 -12.14 30.26 8.53
N ASP A 349 -11.93 29.66 7.37
CA ASP A 349 -12.47 30.15 6.10
C ASP A 349 -13.30 29.08 5.39
N GLU A 350 -14.11 29.54 4.43
CA GLU A 350 -14.85 28.67 3.52
C GLU A 350 -13.92 27.73 2.73
N ILE A 351 -14.44 26.56 2.41
CA ILE A 351 -13.80 25.59 1.55
C ILE A 351 -14.38 25.78 0.16
N SER A 352 -13.52 25.99 -0.84
CA SER A 352 -13.95 25.97 -2.23
C SER A 352 -13.37 24.80 -3.01
N ASP A 353 -14.23 24.21 -3.84
CA ASP A 353 -13.90 23.24 -4.87
C ASP A 353 -14.16 23.85 -6.24
N GLY A 354 -13.42 23.40 -7.24
CA GLY A 354 -13.63 23.77 -8.64
C GLY A 354 -13.69 22.53 -9.52
N ARG A 355 -14.35 22.66 -10.67
CA ARG A 355 -14.23 21.73 -11.77
C ARG A 355 -14.24 22.49 -13.08
N PHE A 356 -13.43 22.07 -14.03
CA PHE A 356 -13.46 22.57 -15.40
C PHE A 356 -13.00 21.49 -16.38
N ASP A 357 -13.34 21.68 -17.64
CA ASP A 357 -12.92 20.82 -18.74
C ASP A 357 -12.02 21.62 -19.70
N THR A 358 -11.00 20.97 -20.30
CA THR A 358 -10.08 21.58 -21.28
C THR A 358 -9.64 20.58 -22.34
N TYR A 359 -9.15 21.12 -23.46
CA TYR A 359 -8.46 20.39 -24.54
C TYR A 359 -6.95 20.63 -24.53
N THR A 360 -6.49 21.57 -23.70
CA THR A 360 -5.08 21.94 -23.61
C THR A 360 -4.33 20.91 -22.77
N LYS A 361 -3.19 20.46 -23.27
CA LYS A 361 -2.33 19.48 -22.62
C LYS A 361 -1.46 20.11 -21.54
N GLY A 362 -0.82 19.28 -20.72
CA GLY A 362 0.23 19.69 -19.78
C GLY A 362 -0.21 19.87 -18.34
N LEU A 363 -1.47 19.57 -18.01
CA LEU A 363 -1.93 19.49 -16.62
C LEU A 363 -1.68 18.10 -16.05
N ARG A 364 -1.37 18.03 -14.75
CA ARG A 364 -1.26 16.79 -13.97
C ARG A 364 -1.89 16.99 -12.60
N ALA A 365 -2.36 15.90 -12.00
CA ALA A 365 -2.71 15.91 -10.58
C ALA A 365 -1.49 16.29 -9.71
N GLY A 366 -1.73 17.05 -8.64
CA GLY A 366 -0.68 17.62 -7.78
C GLY A 366 -0.13 18.98 -8.22
N MET A 367 -0.45 19.48 -9.42
CA MET A 367 -0.06 20.83 -9.84
C MET A 367 -0.92 21.91 -9.17
N VAL A 368 -0.32 23.06 -8.91
CA VAL A 368 -1.01 24.28 -8.46
C VAL A 368 -1.39 25.11 -9.67
N ILE A 369 -2.67 25.46 -9.79
CA ILE A 369 -3.22 26.31 -10.84
C ILE A 369 -3.94 27.50 -10.24
N GLN A 370 -3.67 28.68 -10.77
CA GLN A 370 -4.36 29.89 -10.35
C GLN A 370 -5.63 30.11 -11.16
N LEU A 371 -6.73 30.37 -10.46
CA LEU A 371 -7.97 30.87 -11.05
C LEU A 371 -8.05 32.37 -10.86
N ASP A 372 -8.04 33.11 -11.97
CA ASP A 372 -8.25 34.56 -12.00
C ASP A 372 -9.49 34.88 -12.85
N SER A 373 -10.61 35.12 -12.17
CA SER A 373 -11.89 35.41 -12.83
C SER A 373 -12.43 36.77 -12.38
N THR A 374 -12.44 37.70 -13.31
CA THR A 374 -12.98 39.06 -13.17
C THR A 374 -14.48 39.05 -12.93
N LEU A 375 -15.23 38.16 -13.61
CA LEU A 375 -16.68 38.05 -13.41
C LEU A 375 -17.04 37.54 -12.01
N ARG A 376 -16.21 36.67 -11.45
CA ARG A 376 -16.41 36.12 -10.10
C ARG A 376 -15.72 36.96 -9.01
N ASN A 377 -14.93 37.98 -9.41
CA ASN A 377 -14.10 38.81 -8.54
C ASN A 377 -13.21 37.99 -7.59
N VAL A 378 -12.58 36.93 -8.12
CA VAL A 378 -11.83 35.95 -7.33
C VAL A 378 -10.51 35.65 -8.03
N THR A 379 -9.43 35.79 -7.26
CA THR A 379 -8.09 35.36 -7.61
C THR A 379 -7.60 34.40 -6.52
N THR A 380 -7.59 33.10 -6.80
CA THR A 380 -7.28 32.07 -5.81
C THR A 380 -6.53 30.90 -6.42
N ASP A 381 -5.58 30.36 -5.65
CA ASP A 381 -4.80 29.21 -6.06
C ASP A 381 -5.50 27.90 -5.66
N PHE A 382 -5.57 26.97 -6.61
CA PHE A 382 -6.12 25.65 -6.44
C PHE A 382 -5.07 24.58 -6.69
N LEU A 383 -5.20 23.46 -5.99
CA LEU A 383 -4.48 22.23 -6.26
C LEU A 383 -5.33 21.34 -7.16
N ILE A 384 -4.73 20.78 -8.22
CA ILE A 384 -5.38 19.78 -9.06
C ILE A 384 -5.46 18.46 -8.28
N LYS A 385 -6.67 18.10 -7.85
CA LYS A 385 -6.93 16.86 -7.11
C LYS A 385 -7.00 15.65 -8.02
N LYS A 386 -7.65 15.81 -9.17
CA LYS A 386 -7.94 14.70 -10.09
C LYS A 386 -7.98 15.23 -11.51
N LEU A 387 -7.39 14.46 -12.42
CA LEU A 387 -7.45 14.67 -13.86
C LEU A 387 -8.05 13.43 -14.49
N LYS A 388 -9.16 13.59 -15.19
CA LYS A 388 -9.80 12.50 -15.94
C LYS A 388 -9.74 12.80 -17.42
N MET A 389 -9.16 11.88 -18.18
CA MET A 389 -9.02 12.00 -19.63
C MET A 389 -9.98 11.05 -20.31
N LYS A 390 -10.79 11.60 -21.21
CA LYS A 390 -11.69 10.82 -22.06
C LYS A 390 -11.53 11.24 -23.51
N PRO A 391 -11.40 10.31 -24.46
CA PRO A 391 -11.39 10.67 -25.87
C PRO A 391 -12.79 11.13 -26.27
N ILE A 392 -12.88 12.26 -26.96
CA ILE A 392 -14.10 12.64 -27.69
C ILE A 392 -14.07 11.97 -29.05
N ASP A 393 -12.93 12.09 -29.71
CA ASP A 393 -12.62 11.52 -31.00
C ASP A 393 -11.35 10.66 -30.89
N PRO A 394 -11.07 9.76 -31.84
CA PRO A 394 -9.82 8.98 -31.88
C PRO A 394 -8.54 9.85 -31.92
N SER A 395 -8.67 11.16 -32.11
CA SER A 395 -7.54 12.09 -32.19
C SER A 395 -7.30 12.94 -30.95
N THR A 396 -8.31 13.12 -30.09
CA THR A 396 -8.33 14.24 -29.12
C THR A 396 -8.93 13.83 -27.79
N PHE A 397 -8.18 14.04 -26.70
CA PHE A 397 -8.66 13.91 -25.33
C PHE A 397 -9.37 15.17 -24.86
N MET A 398 -10.45 14.98 -24.10
CA MET A 398 -11.00 15.97 -23.20
C MET A 398 -10.51 15.68 -21.79
N TYR A 399 -9.95 16.70 -21.17
CA TYR A 399 -9.41 16.67 -19.83
C TYR A 399 -10.44 17.28 -18.89
N SER A 400 -10.99 16.49 -17.97
CA SER A 400 -11.87 16.94 -16.89
C SER A 400 -11.07 17.04 -15.59
N ILE A 401 -11.01 18.23 -15.01
CA ILE A 401 -10.16 18.56 -13.87
C ILE A 401 -11.01 18.85 -12.65
N GLU A 402 -10.69 18.21 -11.53
CA GLU A 402 -11.19 18.58 -10.19
C GLU A 402 -10.14 19.36 -9.42
N LEU A 403 -10.55 20.50 -8.89
CA LEU A 403 -9.74 21.44 -8.14
C LEU A 403 -10.18 21.49 -6.68
N ILE A 404 -9.22 21.57 -5.78
CA ILE A 404 -9.45 21.82 -4.36
C ILE A 404 -8.53 22.93 -3.86
N THR A 405 -8.95 23.69 -2.86
CA THR A 405 -8.03 24.61 -2.20
C THR A 405 -6.93 23.85 -1.47
N THR A 406 -5.72 24.43 -1.44
CA THR A 406 -4.57 23.88 -0.71
C THR A 406 -4.90 23.59 0.76
N ARG A 407 -5.74 24.43 1.37
CA ARG A 407 -6.23 24.24 2.74
C ARG A 407 -7.13 23.01 2.89
N LYS A 408 -8.11 22.84 2.00
CA LYS A 408 -8.96 21.63 2.00
C LYS A 408 -8.11 20.38 1.84
N TYR A 409 -7.10 20.42 0.98
CA TYR A 409 -6.17 19.31 0.85
C TYR A 409 -5.44 18.99 2.16
N THR A 410 -4.85 20.01 2.83
CA THR A 410 -4.18 19.79 4.12
C THR A 410 -5.12 19.25 5.20
N LEU A 411 -6.39 19.65 5.19
CA LEU A 411 -7.42 19.12 6.09
C LEU A 411 -7.69 17.64 5.84
N ILE A 412 -7.88 17.26 4.57
CA ILE A 412 -8.16 15.88 4.20
C ILE A 412 -6.97 14.98 4.55
N ASP A 413 -5.74 15.41 4.23
CA ASP A 413 -4.51 14.67 4.56
C ASP A 413 -4.38 14.45 6.09
N LEU A 414 -4.61 15.49 6.88
CA LEU A 414 -4.58 15.40 8.34
C LEU A 414 -5.67 14.47 8.90
N LEU A 415 -6.90 14.54 8.38
CA LEU A 415 -7.99 13.66 8.81
C LEU A 415 -7.72 12.20 8.42
N GLN A 416 -7.22 11.95 7.21
CA GLN A 416 -6.84 10.61 6.77
C GLN A 416 -5.75 10.02 7.68
N LYS A 417 -4.74 10.82 8.06
CA LYS A 417 -3.70 10.41 9.01
C LYS A 417 -4.22 10.08 10.40
N LEU A 418 -5.22 10.82 10.89
CA LEU A 418 -5.86 10.53 12.19
C LEU A 418 -6.75 9.29 12.15
N LEU A 419 -7.26 8.92 10.98
CA LEU A 419 -8.05 7.70 10.75
C LEU A 419 -7.17 6.46 10.55
N GLN A 420 -5.94 6.63 10.04
CA GLN A 420 -4.96 5.56 9.97
C GLN A 420 -4.46 5.25 11.39
N THR A 421 -4.79 4.07 11.90
CA THR A 421 -4.28 3.58 13.19
C THR A 421 -2.76 3.56 13.18
N GLU A 422 -2.13 4.08 14.24
CA GLU A 422 -0.66 4.03 14.40
C GLU A 422 -0.15 2.61 14.19
N ASP A 423 0.87 2.47 13.33
CA ASP A 423 1.54 1.21 13.04
C ASP A 423 1.98 0.52 14.34
N TYR A 424 1.87 -0.81 14.36
CA TYR A 424 2.37 -1.66 15.45
C TYR A 424 3.82 -1.29 15.78
N LYS A 425 4.17 -1.23 17.07
CA LYS A 425 5.54 -0.91 17.50
C LYS A 425 6.51 -1.95 16.90
N ILE A 426 7.33 -1.48 15.97
CA ILE A 426 8.37 -2.27 15.30
C ILE A 426 9.42 -2.68 16.33
N ASP A 427 9.71 -3.98 16.45
CA ASP A 427 10.85 -4.51 17.22
C ASP A 427 12.03 -4.70 16.26
N GLU A 428 13.20 -4.20 16.66
CA GLU A 428 14.43 -4.28 15.86
C GLU A 428 15.01 -5.71 15.79
N HIS A 429 14.49 -6.65 16.61
CA HIS A 429 14.98 -8.03 16.68
C HIS A 429 14.08 -9.05 15.96
N GLU A 430 13.18 -8.60 15.09
CA GLU A 430 12.34 -9.51 14.32
C GLU A 430 13.19 -10.33 13.32
N VAL A 431 13.11 -11.66 13.42
CA VAL A 431 13.83 -12.58 12.54
C VAL A 431 12.84 -13.24 11.59
N ALA A 432 13.04 -13.05 10.29
CA ALA A 432 12.24 -13.70 9.25
C ALA A 432 12.89 -15.02 8.78
N GLU A 433 12.13 -16.10 8.76
CA GLU A 433 12.53 -17.36 8.10
C GLU A 433 11.94 -17.39 6.69
N ILE A 434 12.80 -17.49 5.67
CA ILE A 434 12.37 -17.57 4.27
C ILE A 434 12.24 -19.04 3.88
N ILE A 435 11.01 -19.55 3.83
CA ILE A 435 10.71 -20.89 3.30
C ILE A 435 10.53 -20.77 1.78
N LYS A 436 11.53 -21.20 1.01
CA LYS A 436 11.41 -21.33 -0.45
C LYS A 436 10.91 -22.73 -0.77
N THR A 437 9.85 -22.84 -1.57
CA THR A 437 9.44 -24.13 -2.14
C THR A 437 10.38 -24.47 -3.29
N ASP A 438 11.40 -25.27 -3.02
CA ASP A 438 12.19 -25.90 -4.09
C ASP A 438 11.33 -26.98 -4.76
N LEU A 439 10.94 -26.73 -6.02
CA LEU A 439 10.47 -27.79 -6.92
C LEU A 439 11.71 -28.44 -7.54
N ALA A 440 12.37 -29.31 -6.77
CA ALA A 440 13.40 -30.18 -7.33
C ALA A 440 12.71 -31.33 -8.07
N GLU A 441 12.90 -31.45 -9.38
CA GLU A 441 12.60 -32.70 -10.10
C GLU A 441 13.58 -33.77 -9.61
N VAL A 442 13.12 -34.65 -8.72
CA VAL A 442 13.87 -35.83 -8.33
C VAL A 442 13.69 -36.86 -9.45
N THR A 443 14.62 -36.91 -10.39
CA THR A 443 14.74 -38.03 -11.33
C THR A 443 15.26 -39.25 -10.57
N ILE A 444 14.35 -40.16 -10.20
CA ILE A 444 14.71 -41.49 -9.71
C ILE A 444 15.06 -42.33 -10.95
N GLU A 445 16.35 -42.47 -11.24
CA GLU A 445 16.82 -43.50 -12.17
C GLU A 445 16.82 -44.84 -11.42
N GLU A 446 15.73 -45.60 -11.54
CA GLU A 446 15.70 -46.99 -11.10
C GLU A 446 16.40 -47.85 -12.17
N LEU A 447 17.65 -48.23 -11.92
CA LEU A 447 18.38 -49.18 -12.77
C LEU A 447 17.81 -50.59 -12.52
N ILE A 448 16.79 -50.98 -13.28
CA ILE A 448 16.35 -52.36 -13.33
C ILE A 448 17.36 -53.13 -14.19
N GLU A 449 18.35 -53.76 -13.56
CA GLU A 449 19.14 -54.80 -14.23
C GLU A 449 18.21 -55.97 -14.57
N VAL A 450 17.84 -56.07 -15.85
CA VAL A 450 17.24 -57.31 -16.36
C VAL A 450 18.33 -58.37 -16.31
N VAL A 451 18.30 -59.21 -15.29
CA VAL A 451 19.13 -60.43 -15.25
C VAL A 451 18.74 -61.26 -16.48
N HIS A 452 19.60 -61.26 -17.50
CA HIS A 452 19.43 -62.13 -18.65
C HIS A 452 19.37 -63.58 -18.15
N ALA A 453 18.37 -64.34 -18.62
CA ALA A 453 18.31 -65.76 -18.35
C ALA A 453 19.64 -66.41 -18.74
N VAL A 454 20.25 -67.15 -17.81
CA VAL A 454 21.42 -67.97 -18.09
C VAL A 454 21.06 -68.87 -19.27
N ALA A 455 21.80 -68.73 -20.37
CA ALA A 455 21.60 -69.56 -21.55
C ALA A 455 21.98 -71.01 -21.19
N ASP A 456 20.98 -71.85 -20.94
CA ASP A 456 21.14 -73.30 -20.96
C ASP A 456 21.52 -73.69 -22.39
N VAL A 457 22.81 -73.95 -22.61
CA VAL A 457 23.33 -74.42 -23.88
C VAL A 457 22.96 -75.89 -24.02
N VAL A 458 21.78 -76.17 -24.56
CA VAL A 458 21.41 -77.51 -25.02
C VAL A 458 21.88 -77.65 -26.46
N ALA A 459 22.86 -78.53 -26.68
CA ALA A 459 23.32 -78.91 -28.01
C ALA A 459 22.22 -79.68 -28.76
N ILE A 460 21.39 -78.98 -29.53
CA ILE A 460 20.40 -79.58 -30.41
C ILE A 460 21.13 -80.09 -31.66
N THR A 461 21.20 -81.41 -31.81
CA THR A 461 21.69 -82.06 -33.03
C THR A 461 20.52 -82.15 -34.01
N ILE A 462 20.49 -81.28 -35.01
CA ILE A 462 19.47 -81.31 -36.07
C ILE A 462 19.85 -82.41 -37.06
N VAL A 463 19.11 -83.52 -37.05
CA VAL A 463 19.17 -84.53 -38.11
C VAL A 463 18.02 -84.24 -39.07
N GLU A 464 18.30 -83.56 -40.18
CA GLU A 464 17.37 -83.45 -41.29
C GLU A 464 17.31 -84.79 -42.02
N ASN A 465 16.20 -85.51 -41.87
CA ASN A 465 15.86 -86.63 -42.74
C ASN A 465 15.29 -86.07 -44.05
N ILE A 466 16.18 -85.55 -44.91
CA ILE A 466 15.83 -85.18 -46.27
C ILE A 466 15.49 -86.48 -46.99
N GLN A 467 14.20 -86.73 -47.22
CA GLN A 467 13.75 -87.73 -48.18
C GLN A 467 14.35 -87.34 -49.53
N LYS A 468 15.46 -87.99 -49.88
CA LYS A 468 16.06 -87.91 -51.22
C LYS A 468 14.96 -88.23 -52.23
N ASP A 469 14.86 -87.39 -53.24
CA ASP A 469 14.15 -87.66 -54.50
C ASP A 469 14.31 -89.15 -54.86
N PRO A 470 13.23 -89.96 -54.81
CA PRO A 470 13.33 -91.41 -54.96
C PRO A 470 13.76 -91.83 -56.38
N ILE A 471 13.95 -90.88 -57.29
CA ILE A 471 14.35 -91.09 -58.68
C ILE A 471 15.83 -90.67 -58.92
N GLY A 472 16.46 -90.01 -57.93
CA GLY A 472 17.87 -89.61 -57.98
C GLY A 472 18.10 -88.31 -58.75
N ALA A 473 19.02 -87.48 -58.26
CA ALA A 473 19.32 -86.17 -58.84
C ALA A 473 19.81 -86.29 -60.30
N HIS A 474 19.23 -85.48 -61.21
CA HIS A 474 19.51 -85.39 -62.65
C HIS A 474 18.94 -86.54 -63.53
N VAL A 475 17.93 -87.27 -63.06
CA VAL A 475 17.17 -88.21 -63.90
C VAL A 475 15.83 -87.59 -64.28
N GLU A 476 15.64 -87.22 -65.54
CA GLU A 476 14.34 -86.73 -66.03
C GLU A 476 13.34 -87.91 -66.15
N PRO A 477 12.12 -87.79 -65.58
CA PRO A 477 11.13 -88.85 -65.68
C PRO A 477 10.63 -88.98 -67.13
N ILE A 478 10.87 -90.16 -67.73
CA ILE A 478 10.40 -90.49 -69.09
C ILE A 478 8.98 -91.03 -68.98
N TRP A 479 8.00 -90.23 -69.40
CA TRP A 479 6.60 -90.64 -69.46
C TRP A 479 6.37 -91.52 -70.70
N VAL A 480 5.85 -92.74 -70.50
CA VAL A 480 5.49 -93.66 -71.60
C VAL A 480 3.96 -93.68 -71.71
N LEU A 481 3.44 -93.36 -72.91
CA LEU A 481 2.01 -93.14 -73.16
C LEU A 481 1.20 -94.45 -73.34
N ALA A 482 1.70 -95.60 -72.89
CA ALA A 482 1.00 -96.89 -72.94
C ALA A 482 1.65 -97.94 -72.02
N ASP A 483 0.89 -98.98 -71.68
CA ASP A 483 1.31 -100.07 -70.78
C ASP A 483 2.60 -100.77 -71.25
N TYR A 484 3.64 -100.75 -70.40
CA TYR A 484 4.96 -101.30 -70.69
C TYR A 484 5.06 -102.79 -70.28
N PHE A 485 5.51 -103.63 -71.22
CA PHE A 485 5.82 -105.04 -70.96
C PHE A 485 7.35 -105.22 -70.85
N PRO A 486 7.89 -105.75 -69.73
CA PRO A 486 9.34 -105.89 -69.53
C PRO A 486 9.99 -106.79 -70.58
N THR A 487 11.14 -106.38 -71.11
CA THR A 487 11.80 -107.07 -72.24
C THR A 487 12.82 -108.13 -71.83
N GLY A 488 13.02 -108.37 -70.52
CA GLY A 488 13.93 -109.42 -70.05
C GLY A 488 14.06 -109.50 -68.53
N PRO A 489 14.77 -110.52 -68.01
CA PRO A 489 14.90 -110.80 -66.58
C PRO A 489 15.75 -109.78 -65.80
N THR A 490 16.51 -108.92 -66.49
CA THR A 490 17.36 -107.88 -65.91
C THR A 490 16.78 -106.47 -66.06
N ASP A 491 15.52 -106.34 -66.46
CA ASP A 491 14.86 -105.04 -66.63
C ASP A 491 14.54 -104.40 -65.27
N PRO A 492 15.14 -103.23 -64.95
CA PRO A 492 14.97 -102.57 -63.66
C PRO A 492 13.57 -101.99 -63.44
N LYS A 493 12.72 -101.93 -64.47
CA LYS A 493 11.38 -101.32 -64.41
C LYS A 493 10.28 -102.30 -63.96
N ARG A 494 10.66 -103.47 -63.43
CA ARG A 494 9.74 -104.52 -62.98
C ARG A 494 9.29 -104.27 -61.54
N THR A 495 7.99 -104.17 -61.32
CA THR A 495 7.41 -103.98 -59.99
C THR A 495 7.58 -105.23 -59.11
N GLY A 496 8.06 -105.05 -57.87
CA GLY A 496 7.98 -106.08 -56.81
C GLY A 496 9.25 -106.89 -56.50
N ARG A 497 10.45 -106.46 -56.88
CA ARG A 497 11.71 -107.14 -56.50
C ARG A 497 12.69 -106.21 -55.77
N LEU A 498 12.46 -106.07 -54.46
CA LEU A 498 13.17 -105.18 -53.53
C LEU A 498 14.70 -105.24 -53.65
N ASP A 499 15.27 -106.39 -53.98
CA ASP A 499 16.73 -106.62 -53.96
C ASP A 499 17.48 -106.15 -55.22
N LEU A 500 16.78 -105.79 -56.30
CA LEU A 500 17.38 -105.30 -57.56
C LEU A 500 16.87 -103.90 -57.93
N SER A 501 15.66 -103.54 -57.53
CA SER A 501 15.07 -102.23 -57.83
C SER A 501 15.44 -101.14 -56.83
N PHE A 502 16.14 -101.47 -55.73
CA PHE A 502 16.59 -100.51 -54.71
C PHE A 502 18.01 -100.84 -54.21
N GLU A 503 19.02 -100.83 -55.10
CA GLU A 503 20.41 -100.65 -54.66
C GLU A 503 20.63 -99.18 -54.31
N LEU A 504 20.66 -98.87 -53.00
CA LEU A 504 21.06 -97.58 -52.46
C LEU A 504 22.59 -97.46 -52.48
N TYR A 505 23.10 -96.53 -53.30
CA TYR A 505 24.48 -96.01 -53.24
C TYR A 505 24.55 -94.72 -52.41
#